data_AF-A0A8J7EA58-F1
#
_entry.id   AF-A0A8J7EA58-F1
#
_cell.length_a   1.000
_cell.length_b   1.000
_cell.length_c   1.000
_cell.angle_alpha   90.00
_cell.angle_beta   90.00
_cell.angle_gamma   90.00
#
_symmetry.space_group_name_H-M   'P 1'
#
loop_
_entity.id
_entity.type
_entity.pdbx_description
1 polymer ?
#
loop_
_entity_poly.entity_id
_entity_poly.type
_entity_poly.pdbx_seq_one_letter_code
_entity_poly.pdbx_strand_id
1 'polypeptide(L)'
;MNRWINFLALIPSTTLTLLIIGVAFLRFYDENDFTLLGQVTSPRLWSNRLTVAAILVALVNFGIEWDRRNRETDRLAQEAQRSAEEEQRRGEDKARAENERAEATEQATRRTRIEVERDLALLSFLADPSDQNQRQLTQVLALLGEYRDTLN
;
A
#
# COMPACT_ATOMS: atom_id res chain seq x y z
N MET A 1 -20.60 16.27 15.04
CA MET A 1 -21.09 17.06 13.89
C MET A 1 -21.35 16.17 12.65
N ASN A 2 -21.89 14.95 12.80
CA ASN A 2 -22.10 14.01 11.68
C ASN A 2 -23.57 13.78 11.30
N ARG A 3 -24.53 14.07 12.19
CA ARG A 3 -25.97 13.82 11.93
C ARG A 3 -26.54 14.74 10.84
N TRP A 4 -26.13 16.00 10.81
CA TRP A 4 -26.58 16.98 9.80
C TRP A 4 -26.10 16.63 8.39
N ILE A 5 -24.89 16.08 8.25
CA ILE A 5 -24.33 15.65 6.96
C ILE A 5 -25.13 14.47 6.39
N ASN A 6 -25.57 13.53 7.25
CA ASN A 6 -26.43 12.42 6.82
C ASN A 6 -27.79 12.88 6.33
N PHE A 7 -28.42 13.87 6.99
CA PHE A 7 -29.69 14.42 6.53
C PHE A 7 -29.55 15.14 5.18
N LEU A 8 -28.50 15.95 4.97
CA LEU A 8 -28.25 16.59 3.68
C LEU A 8 -27.93 15.59 2.57
N ALA A 9 -27.27 14.46 2.89
CA ALA A 9 -27.01 13.38 1.92
C ALA A 9 -28.29 12.63 1.49
N LEU A 10 -29.35 12.66 2.31
CA LEU A 10 -30.66 12.06 2.00
C LEU A 10 -31.55 12.96 1.12
N ILE A 11 -31.31 14.29 1.12
CA ILE A 11 -32.13 15.26 0.37
C ILE A 11 -32.15 14.97 -1.14
N PRO A 12 -31.02 14.69 -1.82
CA PRO A 12 -31.05 14.45 -3.27
C PRO A 12 -31.85 13.21 -3.66
N SER A 13 -31.68 12.10 -2.92
CA SER A 13 -32.37 10.83 -3.20
C SER A 13 -33.87 10.91 -2.93
N THR A 14 -34.26 11.53 -1.81
CA THR A 14 -35.68 11.72 -1.45
C THR A 14 -36.35 12.73 -2.38
N THR A 15 -35.67 13.81 -2.75
CA THR A 15 -36.17 14.81 -3.71
C THR A 15 -36.35 14.19 -5.09
N LEU A 16 -35.39 13.37 -5.56
CA LEU A 16 -35.52 12.65 -6.83
C LEU A 16 -36.75 11.74 -6.82
N THR A 17 -36.97 11.01 -5.72
CA THR A 17 -38.12 10.12 -5.58
C THR A 17 -39.43 10.90 -5.62
N LEU A 18 -39.52 12.02 -4.89
CA LEU A 18 -40.70 12.89 -4.90
C LEU A 18 -40.96 13.50 -6.29
N LEU A 19 -39.91 13.89 -7.00
CA LEU A 19 -40.02 14.41 -8.36
C LEU A 19 -40.51 13.34 -9.34
N ILE A 20 -40.01 12.10 -9.25
CA ILE A 20 -40.49 10.99 -10.07
C ILE A 20 -41.96 10.69 -9.79
N ILE A 21 -42.36 10.67 -8.52
CA ILE A 21 -43.77 10.49 -8.12
C ILE A 21 -44.63 11.64 -8.68
N GLY A 22 -44.18 12.89 -8.58
CA GLY A 22 -44.88 14.05 -9.12
C GLY A 22 -44.99 14.03 -10.66
N VAL A 23 -43.95 13.59 -11.36
CA VAL A 23 -43.96 13.39 -12.82
C VAL A 23 -45.01 12.34 -13.20
N ALA A 24 -45.00 11.20 -12.52
CA ALA A 24 -45.95 10.12 -12.77
C ALA A 24 -47.39 10.57 -12.45
N PHE A 25 -47.58 11.27 -11.33
CA PHE A 25 -48.87 11.78 -10.89
C PHE A 25 -49.50 12.70 -11.95
N LEU A 26 -48.74 13.69 -12.44
CA LEU A 26 -49.21 14.64 -13.46
C LEU A 26 -49.34 14.06 -14.88
N ARG A 27 -48.76 12.87 -15.12
CA ARG A 27 -48.75 12.23 -16.45
C ARG A 27 -49.84 11.18 -16.60
N PHE A 28 -50.20 10.50 -15.52
CA PHE A 28 -51.11 9.36 -15.55
C PHE A 28 -52.47 9.61 -14.91
N TYR A 29 -52.63 10.64 -14.07
CA TYR A 29 -53.92 11.00 -13.46
C TYR A 29 -54.49 12.26 -14.11
N ASP A 30 -55.83 12.34 -14.16
CA ASP A 30 -56.56 13.46 -14.76
C ASP A 30 -57.61 14.04 -13.78
N GLU A 31 -58.32 15.09 -14.18
CA GLU A 31 -59.32 15.80 -13.34
C GLU A 31 -60.42 14.87 -12.77
N ASN A 32 -60.71 13.75 -13.46
CA ASN A 32 -61.67 12.74 -13.02
C ASN A 32 -61.17 11.89 -11.84
N ASP A 33 -59.85 11.76 -11.66
CA ASP A 33 -59.26 10.99 -10.56
C ASP A 33 -59.05 11.85 -9.31
N PHE A 34 -58.70 13.13 -9.50
CA PHE A 34 -58.48 14.08 -8.41
C PHE A 34 -58.92 15.50 -8.80
N THR A 35 -59.86 16.08 -8.05
CA THR A 35 -60.36 17.45 -8.25
C THR A 35 -59.28 18.53 -8.14
N LEU A 36 -58.16 18.24 -7.47
CA LEU A 36 -56.98 19.11 -7.40
C LEU A 36 -56.32 19.32 -8.77
N LEU A 37 -56.41 18.36 -9.69
CA LEU A 37 -55.82 18.48 -11.03
C LEU A 37 -56.55 19.50 -11.90
N GLY A 38 -57.84 19.76 -11.64
CA GLY A 38 -58.62 20.80 -12.32
C GLY A 38 -58.19 22.23 -11.96
N GLN A 39 -57.38 22.39 -10.90
CA GLN A 39 -56.77 23.67 -10.53
C GLN A 39 -55.39 23.86 -11.17
N VAL A 40 -54.80 22.81 -11.76
CA VAL A 40 -53.45 22.83 -12.33
C VAL A 40 -53.53 23.21 -13.80
N THR A 41 -53.12 24.44 -14.13
CA THR A 41 -53.07 24.90 -15.52
C THR A 41 -52.02 24.11 -16.31
N SER A 42 -52.44 23.36 -17.33
CA SER A 42 -51.59 22.57 -18.23
C SER A 42 -50.71 21.50 -17.53
N PRO A 43 -51.31 20.39 -17.04
CA PRO A 43 -50.60 19.33 -16.29
C PRO A 43 -49.38 18.75 -17.02
N ARG A 44 -49.47 18.60 -18.35
CA ARG A 44 -48.38 18.09 -19.19
C ARG A 44 -47.14 18.99 -19.19
N LEU A 45 -47.31 20.32 -19.16
CA LEU A 45 -46.19 21.26 -19.11
C LEU A 45 -45.47 21.19 -17.76
N TRP A 46 -46.23 21.03 -16.67
CA TRP A 46 -45.68 20.83 -15.32
C TRP A 46 -44.95 19.49 -15.19
N SER A 47 -45.48 18.41 -15.75
CA SER A 47 -44.80 17.10 -15.79
C SER A 47 -43.43 17.18 -16.50
N ASN A 48 -43.35 17.87 -17.65
CA ASN A 48 -42.08 18.08 -18.36
C ASN A 48 -41.07 18.89 -17.51
N ARG A 49 -41.52 19.93 -16.81
CA ARG A 49 -40.68 20.72 -15.90
C ARG A 49 -40.14 19.88 -14.74
N LEU A 50 -40.98 19.06 -14.12
CA LEU A 50 -40.56 18.15 -13.06
C LEU A 50 -39.62 17.07 -13.57
N THR A 51 -39.77 16.62 -14.82
CA THR A 51 -38.85 15.66 -15.45
C THR A 51 -37.46 16.26 -15.60
N VAL A 52 -37.36 17.50 -16.09
CA VAL A 52 -36.07 18.22 -16.16
C VAL A 52 -35.49 18.41 -14.77
N ALA A 53 -36.29 18.80 -13.79
CA ALA A 53 -35.85 18.91 -12.40
C ALA A 53 -35.33 17.58 -11.84
N ALA A 54 -36.01 16.47 -12.12
CA ALA A 54 -35.60 15.13 -11.70
C ALA A 54 -34.24 14.74 -12.30
N ILE A 55 -34.02 15.02 -13.59
CA ILE A 55 -32.74 14.77 -14.25
C ILE A 55 -31.63 15.60 -13.61
N LEU A 56 -31.86 16.88 -13.34
CA LEU A 56 -30.86 17.74 -12.69
C LEU A 56 -30.51 17.24 -11.28
N VAL A 57 -31.51 16.86 -10.49
CA VAL A 57 -31.28 16.30 -9.14
C VAL A 57 -30.53 14.97 -9.24
N ALA A 58 -30.84 14.13 -10.22
CA ALA A 58 -30.12 12.87 -10.45
C ALA A 58 -28.64 13.10 -10.80
N LEU A 59 -28.33 14.09 -11.63
CA LEU A 59 -26.95 14.48 -11.97
C LEU A 59 -26.19 14.98 -10.75
N VAL A 60 -26.81 15.82 -9.91
CA VAL A 60 -26.19 16.29 -8.66
C VAL A 60 -25.94 15.13 -7.72
N ASN A 61 -26.91 14.23 -7.55
CA ASN A 61 -26.76 13.04 -6.70
C ASN A 61 -25.62 12.14 -7.20
N PHE A 62 -25.55 11.92 -8.52
CA PHE A 62 -24.48 11.16 -9.14
C PHE A 62 -23.11 11.81 -8.91
N GLY A 63 -23.00 13.13 -9.07
CA GLY A 63 -21.74 13.86 -8.85
C GLY A 63 -21.24 13.77 -7.40
N ILE A 64 -22.14 13.89 -6.42
CA ILE A 64 -21.80 13.76 -4.99
C ILE A 64 -21.32 12.33 -4.68
N GLU A 65 -22.04 11.33 -5.17
CA GLU A 65 -21.67 9.93 -4.95
C GLU A 65 -20.35 9.59 -5.65
N TRP A 66 -20.13 10.12 -6.85
CA TRP A 66 -18.87 9.98 -7.57
C TRP A 66 -17.70 10.59 -6.81
N ASP A 67 -17.82 11.84 -6.34
CA ASP A 67 -16.76 12.50 -5.55
C ASP A 67 -16.47 11.72 -4.26
N ARG A 68 -17.51 11.28 -3.57
CA ARG A 68 -17.36 10.45 -2.37
C ARG A 68 -16.58 9.16 -2.68
N ARG A 69 -17.00 8.46 -3.73
CA ARG A 69 -16.36 7.19 -4.13
C ARG A 69 -14.93 7.39 -4.59
N ASN A 70 -14.64 8.47 -5.32
CA ASN A 70 -13.30 8.82 -5.73
C ASN A 70 -12.38 9.03 -4.53
N ARG A 71 -12.84 9.78 -3.51
CA ARG A 71 -12.08 9.97 -2.27
C ARG A 71 -11.84 8.67 -1.51
N GLU A 72 -12.82 7.76 -1.50
CA GLU A 72 -12.65 6.43 -0.88
C GLU A 72 -11.61 5.60 -1.64
N THR A 73 -11.64 5.62 -2.98
CA THR A 73 -10.62 4.97 -3.82
C THR A 73 -9.23 5.56 -3.61
N ASP A 74 -9.11 6.89 -3.54
CA ASP A 74 -7.83 7.57 -3.27
C ASP A 74 -7.25 7.18 -1.91
N ARG A 75 -8.10 7.05 -0.88
CA ARG A 75 -7.66 6.60 0.45
C ARG A 75 -7.14 5.17 0.41
N LEU A 76 -7.86 4.25 -0.24
CA LEU A 76 -7.43 2.86 -0.39
C LEU A 76 -6.12 2.76 -1.19
N ALA A 77 -5.95 3.57 -2.23
CA ALA A 77 -4.71 3.64 -2.99
C ALA A 77 -3.53 4.13 -2.12
N GLN A 78 -3.74 5.16 -1.30
CA GLN A 78 -2.72 5.67 -0.38
C GLN A 78 -2.37 4.67 0.73
N GLU A 79 -3.33 3.89 1.23
CA GLU A 79 -3.08 2.82 2.21
C GLU A 79 -2.33 1.65 1.58
N ALA A 80 -2.70 1.24 0.36
CA ALA A 80 -2.00 0.23 -0.39
C ALA A 80 -0.56 0.65 -0.70
N GLN A 81 -0.34 1.91 -1.09
CA GLN A 81 0.99 2.45 -1.34
C GLN A 81 1.84 2.47 -0.07
N ARG A 82 1.30 2.96 1.06
CA ARG A 82 2.03 2.94 2.34
C ARG A 82 2.41 1.53 2.78
N SER A 83 1.50 0.57 2.59
CA SER A 83 1.76 -0.83 2.92
C SER A 83 2.87 -1.42 2.04
N ALA A 84 2.86 -1.12 0.75
CA ALA A 84 3.91 -1.55 -0.18
C ALA A 84 5.28 -0.93 0.16
N GLU A 85 5.32 0.37 0.50
CA GLU A 85 6.55 1.04 0.94
C GLU A 85 7.11 0.45 2.24
N GLU A 86 6.25 0.14 3.22
CA GLU A 86 6.67 -0.52 4.45
C GLU A 86 7.20 -1.94 4.19
N GLU A 87 6.55 -2.70 3.32
CA GLU A 87 6.98 -4.05 2.95
C GLU A 87 8.31 -4.02 2.20
N GLN A 88 8.50 -3.07 1.29
CA GLN A 88 9.77 -2.86 0.61
C GLN A 88 10.89 -2.52 1.60
N ARG A 89 10.68 -1.57 2.52
CA ARG A 89 11.68 -1.23 3.54
C ARG A 89 12.04 -2.43 4.42
N ARG A 90 11.05 -3.21 4.84
CA ARG A 90 11.30 -4.45 5.60
C ARG A 90 12.07 -5.48 4.78
N GLY A 91 11.84 -5.54 3.47
CA GLY A 91 12.61 -6.37 2.55
C GLY A 91 14.07 -5.93 2.45
N GLU A 92 14.31 -4.64 2.27
CA GLU A 92 15.65 -4.05 2.21
C GLU A 92 16.42 -4.24 3.52
N ASP A 93 15.78 -4.00 4.67
CA ASP A 93 16.39 -4.21 5.99
C ASP A 93 16.77 -5.68 6.22
N LYS A 94 15.90 -6.62 5.81
CA LYS A 94 16.19 -8.05 5.89
C LYS A 94 17.35 -8.45 4.99
N ALA A 95 17.35 -7.98 3.74
CA ALA A 95 18.42 -8.26 2.79
C ALA A 95 19.77 -7.71 3.30
N ARG A 96 19.77 -6.50 3.87
CA ARG A 96 20.96 -5.91 4.48
C ARG A 96 21.45 -6.73 5.67
N ALA A 97 20.57 -7.09 6.60
CA ALA A 97 20.92 -7.91 7.76
C ALA A 97 21.43 -9.31 7.37
N GLU A 98 20.87 -9.89 6.31
CA GLU A 98 21.35 -11.15 5.75
C GLU A 98 22.75 -11.02 5.14
N ASN A 99 22.99 -9.94 4.38
CA ASN A 99 24.29 -9.67 3.78
C ASN A 99 25.36 -9.44 4.85
N GLU A 100 25.06 -8.66 5.90
CA GLU A 100 25.96 -8.43 7.03
C GLU A 100 26.30 -9.75 7.77
N ARG A 101 25.32 -10.66 7.92
CA ARG A 101 25.55 -11.99 8.50
C ARG A 101 26.40 -12.88 7.60
N ALA A 102 26.18 -12.84 6.28
CA ALA A 102 26.98 -13.58 5.32
C ALA A 102 28.44 -13.11 5.35
N GLU A 103 28.67 -11.80 5.32
CA GLU A 103 30.01 -11.20 5.42
C GLU A 103 30.70 -11.58 6.74
N ALA A 104 30.00 -11.51 7.87
CA ALA A 104 30.54 -11.92 9.17
C ALA A 104 30.91 -13.42 9.21
N THR A 105 30.09 -14.27 8.60
CA THR A 105 30.32 -15.72 8.51
C THR A 105 31.52 -16.04 7.63
N GLU A 106 31.67 -15.33 6.52
CA GLU A 106 32.84 -15.45 5.65
C GLU A 106 34.13 -15.04 6.38
N GLN A 107 34.12 -13.90 7.08
CA GLN A 107 35.27 -13.43 7.86
C GLN A 107 35.63 -14.43 8.96
N ALA A 108 34.65 -14.97 9.68
CA ALA A 108 34.87 -15.99 10.70
C ALA A 108 35.47 -17.26 10.10
N THR A 109 34.95 -17.72 8.97
CA THR A 109 35.44 -18.93 8.28
C THR A 109 36.88 -18.74 7.77
N ARG A 110 37.19 -17.58 7.19
CA ARG A 110 38.56 -17.22 6.77
C ARG A 110 39.51 -17.22 7.96
N ARG A 111 39.11 -16.60 9.08
CA ARG A 111 39.91 -16.57 10.31
C ARG A 111 40.17 -17.98 10.85
N THR A 112 39.14 -18.81 10.99
CA THR A 112 39.28 -20.19 11.46
C THR A 112 40.21 -21.00 10.55
N ARG A 113 40.13 -20.83 9.23
CA ARG A 113 41.01 -21.52 8.29
C ARG A 113 42.49 -21.16 8.52
N ILE A 114 42.79 -19.88 8.72
CA ILE A 114 44.16 -19.41 8.97
C ILE A 114 44.66 -19.92 10.33
N GLU A 115 43.82 -19.90 11.38
CA GLU A 115 44.16 -20.41 12.70
C GLU A 115 44.48 -21.93 12.66
N VAL A 116 43.66 -22.71 11.96
CA VAL A 116 43.89 -24.16 11.76
C VAL A 116 45.18 -24.43 10.99
N GLU A 117 45.48 -23.64 9.95
CA GLU A 117 46.70 -23.81 9.14
C GLU A 117 47.97 -23.49 9.94
N ARG A 118 47.91 -22.46 10.80
CA ARG A 118 48.98 -22.13 11.76
C ARG A 118 49.19 -23.26 12.76
N ASP A 119 48.11 -23.75 13.37
CA ASP A 119 48.21 -24.80 14.38
C ASP A 119 48.78 -26.09 13.78
N LEU A 120 48.38 -26.44 12.55
CA LEU A 120 48.92 -27.59 11.82
C LEU A 120 50.41 -27.40 11.51
N ALA A 121 50.83 -26.25 10.99
CA ALA A 121 52.24 -25.95 10.71
C ALA A 121 53.11 -25.99 11.98
N LEU A 122 52.58 -25.49 13.10
CA LEU A 122 53.26 -25.53 14.40
C LEU A 122 53.39 -26.96 14.91
N LEU A 123 52.32 -27.76 14.84
CA LEU A 123 52.34 -29.18 15.22
C LEU A 123 53.32 -29.98 14.35
N SER A 124 53.36 -29.74 13.05
CA SER A 124 54.32 -30.37 12.13
C SER A 124 55.76 -30.03 12.49
N PHE A 125 56.06 -28.77 12.81
CA PHE A 125 57.39 -28.34 13.25
C PHE A 125 57.78 -28.94 14.61
N LEU A 126 56.86 -29.02 15.57
CA LEU A 126 57.12 -29.63 16.87
C LEU A 126 57.33 -31.15 16.77
N ALA A 127 56.63 -31.81 15.85
CA ALA A 127 56.77 -33.25 15.61
C ALA A 127 58.08 -33.58 14.87
N ASP A 128 58.48 -32.73 13.92
CA ASP A 128 59.73 -32.85 13.16
C ASP A 128 60.29 -31.47 12.81
N PRO A 129 61.38 -31.01 13.46
CA PRO A 129 61.99 -29.70 13.22
C PRO A 129 62.92 -29.73 12.00
N SER A 130 62.40 -30.15 10.85
CA SER A 130 63.11 -30.12 9.57
C SER A 130 63.04 -28.75 8.88
N ASP A 131 64.01 -28.45 8.02
CA ASP A 131 64.08 -27.20 7.24
C ASP A 131 62.82 -26.96 6.39
N GLN A 132 62.11 -28.02 6.03
CA GLN A 132 60.86 -27.95 5.28
C GLN A 132 59.72 -27.42 6.17
N ASN A 133 59.56 -27.99 7.37
CA ASN A 133 58.52 -27.58 8.32
C ASN A 133 58.80 -26.17 8.88
N GLN A 134 60.08 -25.80 9.04
CA GLN A 134 60.47 -24.45 9.43
C GLN A 134 60.09 -23.41 8.36
N ARG A 135 60.28 -23.73 7.06
CA ARG A 135 59.86 -22.87 5.95
C ARG A 135 58.35 -22.72 5.88
N GLN A 136 57.59 -23.82 6.03
CA GLN A 136 56.13 -23.78 6.07
C GLN A 136 55.60 -22.93 7.23
N LEU A 137 56.14 -23.11 8.44
CA LEU A 137 55.75 -22.30 9.60
C LEU A 137 56.03 -20.81 9.38
N THR A 138 57.20 -20.47 8.83
CA THR A 138 57.57 -19.08 8.52
C THR A 138 56.61 -18.46 7.50
N GLN A 139 56.20 -19.22 6.49
CA GLN A 139 55.28 -18.76 5.45
C GLN A 139 53.88 -18.47 6.01
N VAL A 140 53.36 -19.34 6.88
CA VAL A 140 52.05 -19.13 7.53
C VAL A 140 52.10 -17.94 8.50
N LEU A 141 53.20 -17.76 9.24
CA LEU A 141 53.38 -16.61 10.12
C LEU A 141 53.50 -15.29 9.35
N ALA A 142 54.14 -15.28 8.19
CA ALA A 142 54.19 -14.10 7.32
C ALA A 142 52.78 -13.73 6.80
N LEU A 143 51.99 -14.73 6.39
CA LEU A 143 50.61 -14.54 5.91
C LEU A 143 49.67 -14.02 7.02
N LEU A 144 49.86 -14.49 8.26
CA LEU A 144 49.19 -13.95 9.45
C LEU A 144 49.59 -12.50 9.76
N GLY A 145 50.85 -12.14 9.56
CA GLY A 145 51.35 -10.77 9.71
C GLY A 145 50.68 -9.82 8.73
N GLU A 146 50.61 -10.21 7.45
CA GLU A 146 49.93 -9.45 6.39
C GLU A 146 48.43 -9.33 6.67
N TYR A 147 47.77 -10.40 7.10
CA TYR A 147 46.35 -10.37 7.46
C TYR A 147 46.05 -9.43 8.63
N ARG A 148 46.94 -9.36 9.64
CA ARG A 148 46.83 -8.42 10.76
C ARG A 148 46.91 -6.97 10.30
N ASP A 149 47.80 -6.68 9.35
CA ASP A 149 47.99 -5.32 8.84
C ASP A 149 46.82 -4.89 7.94
N THR A 150 46.10 -5.83 7.30
CA THR A 150 44.87 -5.52 6.55
C THR A 150 43.62 -5.29 7.40
N LEU A 151 43.68 -5.57 8.70
CA LEU A 151 42.56 -5.45 9.65
C LEU A 151 42.63 -4.21 10.55
N ASN A 152 43.76 -3.48 10.55
CA ASN A 152 43.98 -2.19 11.23
C ASN A 152 43.83 -1.02 10.27
#